data_AF-A0A016AJ07-F1
#
_entry.id   AF-A0A016AJ07-F1
#
_cell.length_a   1.000
_cell.length_b   1.000
_cell.length_c   1.000
_cell.angle_alpha   90.00
_cell.angle_beta   90.00
_cell.angle_gamma   90.00
#
_symmetry.space_group_name_H-M   'P 1'
#
loop_
_entity.id
_entity.type
_entity.pdbx_description
1 polymer ?
#
loop_
_entity_poly.entity_id
_entity_poly.type
_entity_poly.pdbx_seq_one_letter_code
_entity_poly.pdbx_strand_id
1 'polypeptide(L)' 'METQRLGRRIAETMFAEIYQRLLGFYCDTPEQRYQTLMKRCPDLQELITLKEIALFLGVTPETLSRIRKKQLQK' A
#
# COMPACT_ATOMS: atom_id res chain seq x y z
N MET A 1 19.28 21.00 19.40
CA MET A 1 19.45 21.33 17.97
C MET A 1 19.38 20.09 17.07
N GLU A 2 20.16 19.04 17.34
CA GLU A 2 20.15 17.82 16.49
C GLU A 2 18.85 17.03 16.55
N THR A 3 18.25 16.87 17.73
CA THR A 3 16.97 16.17 17.91
C THR A 3 15.83 16.84 17.13
N GLN A 4 15.83 18.17 17.05
CA GLN A 4 14.84 18.94 16.28
C GLN A 4 15.03 18.73 14.77
N ARG A 5 16.28 18.68 14.29
CA ARG A 5 16.59 18.39 12.87
C ARG A 5 16.20 16.97 12.49
N LEU A 6 16.49 16.00 13.37
CA LEU A 6 16.09 14.61 13.18
C LEU A 6 14.57 14.49 13.14
N GLY A 7 13.87 15.03 14.14
CA GLY A 7 12.41 15.01 14.18
C GLY A 7 11.76 15.63 12.94
N ARG A 8 12.30 16.76 12.45
CA ARG A 8 11.81 17.39 11.21
C ARG A 8 11.97 16.48 9.99
N ARG A 9 13.14 15.88 9.80
CA ARG A 9 13.39 14.97 8.66
C ARG A 9 12.47 13.75 8.69
N ILE A 10 12.27 13.16 9.88
CA ILE A 10 11.35 12.03 10.04
C ILE A 10 9.92 12.47 9.68
N ALA A 11 9.47 13.62 10.18
CA ALA A 11 8.13 14.14 9.86
C ALA A 11 7.94 14.44 8.37
N GLU A 12 8.91 15.10 7.72
CA GLU A 12 8.89 15.38 6.28
C GLU A 12 8.83 14.08 5.45
N THR A 13 9.62 13.06 5.83
CA THR A 13 9.64 11.77 5.14
C THR A 13 8.31 11.03 5.30
N MET A 14 7.79 10.95 6.53
CA MET A 14 6.49 10.31 6.80
C MET A 14 5.35 11.03 6.07
N PHE A 15 5.37 12.36 6.04
CA PHE A 15 4.37 13.15 5.32
C PHE A 15 4.42 12.86 3.82
N ALA A 16 5.61 12.89 3.22
CA ALA A 16 5.78 12.58 1.80
C ALA A 16 5.26 11.18 1.47
N GLU A 17 5.57 10.17 2.30
CA GLU A 17 5.06 8.81 2.10
C GLU A 17 3.53 8.72 2.18
N ILE A 18 2.92 9.35 3.19
CA ILE A 18 1.46 9.34 3.37
C ILE A 18 0.79 10.05 2.19
N TYR A 19 1.35 11.19 1.75
CA TYR A 19 0.83 11.95 0.63
C TYR A 19 0.89 11.15 -0.67
N GLN A 20 1.99 10.45 -0.95
CA GLN A 20 2.10 9.58 -2.12
C GLN A 20 1.09 8.42 -2.08
N ARG A 21 0.86 7.81 -0.90
CA ARG A 21 -0.18 6.79 -0.76
C ARG A 21 -1.58 7.35 -1.02
N LEU A 22 -1.86 8.54 -0.48
CA LEU A 22 -3.14 9.23 -0.69
C LEU A 22 -3.37 9.52 -2.18
N LEU A 23 -2.36 10.03 -2.88
CA LEU A 23 -2.42 10.22 -4.34
C LEU A 23 -2.70 8.90 -5.07
N GLY A 24 -2.04 7.80 -4.66
CA GLY A 24 -2.33 6.48 -5.21
C GLY A 24 -3.79 6.05 -5.01
N PHE A 25 -4.44 6.39 -3.89
CA PHE A 25 -5.87 6.13 -3.72
C PHE A 25 -6.76 6.86 -4.72
N TYR A 26 -6.40 8.08 -5.13
CA TYR A 26 -7.17 8.86 -6.09
C TYR A 26 -6.84 8.55 -7.55
N CYS A 27 -5.57 8.27 -7.86
CA CYS A 27 -5.08 8.18 -9.23
C CYS A 27 -4.85 6.75 -9.71
N ASP A 28 -4.49 5.83 -8.80
CA ASP A 28 -4.14 4.47 -9.18
C ASP A 28 -5.35 3.54 -9.21
N THR A 29 -5.33 2.61 -10.16
CA THR A 29 -6.25 1.48 -10.18
C THR A 29 -6.02 0.56 -8.97
N PRO A 30 -7.03 -0.20 -8.52
CA PRO A 30 -6.85 -1.19 -7.46
C PRO A 30 -5.71 -2.19 -7.69
N GLU A 31 -5.46 -2.58 -8.94
CA GLU A 31 -4.38 -3.49 -9.32
C GLU A 31 -3.01 -2.83 -9.09
N GLN A 32 -2.84 -1.57 -9.47
CA GLN A 32 -1.62 -0.80 -9.20
C GLN A 32 -1.40 -0.61 -7.70
N ARG A 33 -2.43 -0.25 -6.94
CA ARG A 33 -2.32 -0.10 -5.47
C ARG A 33 -1.90 -1.41 -4.80
N TYR A 34 -2.47 -2.53 -5.23
CA TYR A 34 -2.07 -3.85 -4.75
C TYR A 34 -0.60 -4.15 -5.07
N GLN A 35 -0.15 -3.91 -6.30
CA GLN A 35 1.26 -4.12 -6.68
C GLN A 35 2.21 -3.26 -5.87
N THR A 36 1.90 -1.97 -5.70
CA THR A 36 2.71 -1.06 -4.89
C THR A 36 2.80 -1.54 -3.44
N LEU A 37 1.69 -2.03 -2.86
CA LEU A 37 1.68 -2.60 -1.51
C LEU A 37 2.55 -3.84 -1.40
N MET A 38 2.44 -4.79 -2.34
CA MET A 38 3.23 -6.02 -2.33
C MET A 38 4.73 -5.78 -2.57
N LYS A 39 5.09 -4.77 -3.38
CA LYS A 39 6.49 -4.36 -3.55
C LYS A 39 7.08 -3.77 -2.27
N ARG A 40 6.25 -3.05 -1.49
CA ARG A 40 6.67 -2.40 -0.26
C ARG A 40 6.76 -3.36 0.92
N CYS A 41 5.85 -4.33 0.98
CA CYS A 41 5.74 -5.31 2.05
C CYS A 41 5.53 -6.70 1.42
N PRO A 42 6.61 -7.35 0.94
CA PRO A 42 6.51 -8.64 0.26
C PRO A 42 5.92 -9.74 1.15
N ASP A 43 6.24 -9.72 2.45
CA ASP A 43 5.80 -10.74 3.41
C ASP A 43 4.35 -10.54 3.89
N LEU A 44 3.68 -9.47 3.43
CA LEU A 44 2.36 -9.08 3.92
C LEU A 44 1.30 -10.16 3.64
N GLN A 45 1.46 -10.94 2.57
CA GLN A 45 0.51 -12.00 2.21
C GLN A 45 0.48 -13.16 3.22
N GLU A 46 1.58 -13.36 3.95
CA GLU A 46 1.71 -14.43 4.95
C GLU A 46 1.23 -13.97 6.33
N LEU A 47 1.22 -12.66 6.57
CA LEU A 47 0.92 -12.06 7.87
C LEU A 47 -0.54 -11.67 8.05
N ILE A 48 -1.25 -11.33 6.97
CA ILE A 48 -2.64 -10.85 7.04
C ILE A 48 -3.54 -11.52 6.00
N THR A 49 -4.83 -11.54 6.30
CA THR A 49 -5.83 -12.18 5.44
C THR A 49 -6.11 -11.38 4.18
N LEU A 50 -6.62 -12.05 3.14
CA LEU A 50 -7.07 -11.40 1.90
C LEU A 50 -8.12 -10.31 2.18
N LYS A 51 -9.00 -10.53 3.17
CA LYS A 51 -10.05 -9.58 3.55
C LYS A 51 -9.46 -8.30 4.12
N GLU A 52 -8.43 -8.39 4.95
CA GLU A 52 -7.76 -7.23 5.53
C GLU A 52 -6.99 -6.44 4.48
N ILE A 53 -6.32 -7.12 3.55
CA ILE A 53 -5.66 -6.47 2.41
C ILE A 53 -6.70 -5.74 1.54
N ALA A 54 -7.84 -6.36 1.29
CA ALA A 54 -8.91 -5.74 0.50
C ALA A 54 -9.48 -4.50 1.19
N LEU A 55 -9.73 -4.58 2.50
CA LEU A 55 -10.17 -3.45 3.31
C LEU A 55 -9.16 -2.30 3.27
N PHE A 56 -7.87 -2.61 3.45
CA PHE A 56 -6.80 -1.61 3.38
C PHE A 56 -6.74 -0.92 2.01
N LEU A 57 -6.92 -1.66 0.91
CA LEU A 57 -6.89 -1.12 -0.44
C LEU A 57 -8.21 -0.44 -0.87
N GLY A 58 -9.23 -0.41 0.00
CA GLY A 58 -10.53 0.18 -0.29
C GLY A 58 -11.30 -0.57 -1.37
N VAL A 59 -11.18 -1.89 -1.45
CA VAL A 59 -11.88 -2.74 -2.42
C VAL A 59 -12.52 -3.95 -1.75
N THR A 60 -13.39 -4.65 -2.49
CA THR A 60 -14.00 -5.88 -2.00
C THR A 60 -13.01 -7.06 -2.05
N PRO A 61 -13.15 -8.07 -1.18
CA PRO A 61 -12.32 -9.27 -1.22
C PRO A 61 -12.37 -10.01 -2.57
N GLU A 62 -13.51 -10.01 -3.25
CA GLU A 62 -13.70 -10.62 -4.58
C GLU A 62 -12.90 -9.86 -5.65
N THR A 63 -12.89 -8.54 -5.57
CA THR A 63 -12.10 -7.68 -6.46
C THR A 63 -10.61 -7.98 -6.31
N LEU A 64 -10.13 -8.07 -5.07
CA LEU A 64 -8.74 -8.41 -4.79
C LEU A 64 -8.40 -9.85 -5.23
N SER A 65 -9.30 -10.80 -4.99
CA SER A 65 -9.15 -12.20 -5.43
C SER A 65 -8.94 -12.28 -6.96
N ARG A 66 -9.75 -11.54 -7.72
CA ARG A 66 -9.62 -11.45 -9.18
C ARG A 66 -8.29 -10.83 -9.63
N ILE A 67 -7.82 -9.79 -8.94
CA ILE A 67 -6.52 -9.18 -9.22
C ILE A 67 -5.38 -10.20 -9.00
N ARG A 68 -5.38 -10.92 -7.88
CA ARG A 68 -4.37 -11.97 -7.60
C ARG A 68 -4.38 -13.07 -8.65
N LYS A 69 -5.56 -13.55 -9.05
CA LYS A 69 -5.70 -14.58 -10.09
C LYS A 69 -5.11 -14.13 -11.42
N LYS A 70 -5.33 -12.88 -11.82
CA LYS A 70 -4.76 -12.29 -13.04
C LYS A 70 -3.23 -12.20 -13.00
N GLN A 71 -2.64 -11.95 -11.82
CA GLN A 71 -1.19 -11.89 -11.67
C GLN A 71 -0.51 -13.26 -11.71
N LEU A 72 -1.16 -14.32 -11.21
CA LEU A 72 -0.64 -15.69 -11.28
C LEU A 72 -0.67 -16.28 -12.70
N GLN A 73 -1.52 -15.74 -13.58
CA GLN A 73 -1.67 -16.18 -14.97
C GLN A 73 -0.75 -15.43 -15.95
N LYS A 74 0.02 -14.46 -15.47
CA LYS A 74 1.08 -13.77 -16.20
C LYS A 74 2.42 -14.39 -15.88
#